data_AF-A0A542YWP8-F1
#
_entry.id   AF-A0A542YWP8-F1
#
_cell.length_a   1.000
_cell.length_b   1.000
_cell.length_c   1.000
_cell.angle_alpha   90.00
_cell.angle_beta   90.00
_cell.angle_gamma   90.00
#
_symmetry.space_group_name_H-M   'P 1'
#
loop_
_entity.id
_entity.type
_entity.pdbx_description
1 polymer ?
#
loop_
_entity_poly.entity_id
_entity_poly.type
_entity_poly.pdbx_seq_one_letter_code
_entity_poly.pdbx_strand_id
1 'polypeptide(L)'
;MSATKFRQNRPLLRGTGALAATTLAFALLSGCGSETDDETPPGSTAGSSETEQDQTTAPGDDDAATETEGSIVNPPDDGASATALPTNEVPAQVQEAEETQAAVADLAEREGVDESEVTLAGYREVTWRSGAIGCPEPGKMYTMALVPGRQLILAVDDTLFAYNAADGEAYNFCAAPEDPAPGGTR
;
A
#
# COMPACT_ATOMS: atom_id res chain seq x y z
N MET A 1 -44.09 -14.16 -36.78
CA MET A 1 -42.72 -13.94 -37.29
C MET A 1 -41.77 -14.83 -36.51
N SER A 2 -41.24 -15.87 -37.16
CA SER A 2 -40.04 -16.65 -36.78
C SER A 2 -38.82 -15.71 -36.63
N ALA A 3 -37.68 -16.02 -36.02
CA ALA A 3 -36.97 -17.25 -35.68
C ALA A 3 -35.93 -16.91 -34.57
N THR A 4 -35.72 -17.73 -33.53
CA THR A 4 -34.65 -18.75 -33.39
C THR A 4 -33.20 -18.24 -33.31
N LYS A 5 -32.58 -18.45 -32.13
CA LYS A 5 -31.20 -19.00 -31.85
C LYS A 5 -30.91 -18.71 -30.37
N PHE A 6 -31.01 -19.60 -29.39
CA PHE A 6 -30.49 -20.95 -29.19
C PHE A 6 -28.96 -21.08 -29.27
N ARG A 7 -28.38 -21.15 -28.05
CA ARG A 7 -27.22 -21.91 -27.55
C ARG A 7 -25.79 -21.57 -28.02
N GLN A 8 -24.98 -21.38 -26.98
CA GLN A 8 -23.66 -21.95 -26.69
C GLN A 8 -22.57 -21.83 -27.74
N ASN A 9 -21.47 -21.16 -27.37
CA ASN A 9 -20.15 -21.73 -27.60
C ASN A 9 -19.15 -21.22 -26.54
N ARG A 10 -19.04 -21.94 -25.40
CA ARG A 10 -17.85 -21.87 -24.54
C ARG A 10 -16.88 -22.93 -25.07
N PRO A 11 -15.76 -22.58 -25.72
CA PRO A 11 -14.74 -23.57 -26.01
C PRO A 11 -14.05 -23.95 -24.69
N LEU A 12 -14.50 -25.06 -24.10
CA LEU A 12 -13.74 -25.83 -23.14
C LEU A 12 -12.57 -26.48 -23.89
N LEU A 13 -11.45 -25.78 -24.05
CA LEU A 13 -10.20 -26.42 -24.44
C LEU A 13 -9.44 -26.86 -23.18
N ARG A 14 -9.81 -28.06 -22.74
CA ARG A 14 -8.98 -28.89 -21.85
C ARG A 14 -7.70 -29.25 -22.60
N GLY A 15 -6.62 -28.51 -22.32
CA GLY A 15 -5.27 -28.92 -22.68
C GLY A 15 -4.77 -30.00 -21.72
N THR A 16 -5.15 -31.26 -21.94
CA THR A 16 -4.41 -32.41 -21.43
C THR A 16 -3.16 -32.59 -22.28
N GLY A 17 -1.99 -32.25 -21.73
CA GLY A 17 -0.71 -32.36 -22.43
C GLY A 17 0.43 -32.75 -21.49
N ALA A 18 0.68 -34.06 -21.43
CA ALA A 18 1.94 -34.73 -21.09
C ALA A 18 2.59 -34.46 -19.72
N LEU A 19 2.40 -35.43 -18.82
CA LEU A 19 3.41 -35.91 -17.89
C LEU A 19 4.75 -36.11 -18.62
N ALA A 20 5.75 -35.29 -18.32
CA ALA A 20 7.15 -35.63 -18.54
C ALA A 20 7.83 -35.62 -17.17
N ALA A 21 7.98 -36.83 -16.62
CA ALA A 21 8.86 -37.08 -15.50
C ALA A 21 10.31 -36.94 -16.00
N THR A 22 11.03 -35.96 -15.46
CA THR A 22 12.49 -35.90 -15.61
C THR A 22 13.12 -35.82 -14.24
N THR A 23 13.78 -36.92 -13.92
CA THR A 23 14.54 -37.21 -12.71
C THR A 23 15.86 -36.43 -12.64
N LEU A 24 16.31 -36.20 -11.40
CA LEU A 24 17.70 -36.24 -10.94
C LEU A 24 18.65 -35.08 -11.32
N ALA A 25 19.02 -34.28 -10.30
CA ALA A 25 20.40 -34.21 -9.82
C ALA A 25 20.47 -33.38 -8.52
N PHE A 26 20.57 -34.08 -7.39
CA PHE A 26 20.97 -33.52 -6.10
C PHE A 26 22.49 -33.33 -6.15
N ALA A 27 22.98 -32.08 -6.14
CA ALA A 27 24.40 -31.77 -5.95
C ALA A 27 24.56 -31.04 -4.62
N LEU A 28 24.82 -31.84 -3.57
CA LEU A 28 25.31 -31.36 -2.29
C LEU A 28 26.76 -30.92 -2.47
N LEU A 29 27.02 -29.62 -2.57
CA LEU A 29 28.33 -29.08 -2.26
C LEU A 29 28.31 -28.57 -0.82
N SER A 30 28.78 -29.44 0.07
CA SER A 30 29.29 -29.06 1.38
C SER A 30 30.46 -28.09 1.21
N GLY A 31 30.27 -26.83 1.56
CA GLY A 31 31.33 -25.88 1.82
C GLY A 31 31.38 -25.60 3.31
N CYS A 32 32.30 -26.25 4.02
CA CYS A 32 32.67 -25.91 5.39
C CYS A 32 34.17 -25.60 5.38
N GLY A 33 34.55 -24.50 6.04
CA GLY A 33 35.92 -24.09 6.29
C GLY A 33 36.16 -22.64 5.88
N SER A 34 36.83 -21.79 6.65
CA SER A 34 37.38 -21.89 8.01
C SER A 34 38.03 -20.53 8.34
N GLU A 35 38.09 -20.21 9.64
CA GLU A 35 39.11 -19.34 10.27
C GLU A 35 39.01 -17.82 10.00
N THR A 36 38.66 -17.03 11.03
CA THR A 36 39.56 -16.17 11.86
C THR A 36 39.52 -14.74 11.29
N ASP A 37 39.22 -13.67 12.02
CA ASP A 37 39.95 -12.96 13.09
C ASP A 37 38.92 -12.21 13.97
N ASP A 38 38.97 -12.28 15.30
CA ASP A 38 39.64 -11.32 16.21
C ASP A 38 39.42 -9.84 15.86
N GLU A 39 38.52 -9.15 16.57
CA GLU A 39 38.86 -7.91 17.30
C GLU A 39 37.65 -7.37 18.10
N THR A 40 37.80 -7.43 19.41
CA THR A 40 37.35 -6.50 20.46
C THR A 40 36.59 -5.23 20.04
N PRO A 41 35.45 -4.95 20.70
CA PRO A 41 35.16 -3.60 21.16
C PRO A 41 35.34 -3.48 22.69
N PRO A 42 35.86 -2.34 23.16
CA PRO A 42 36.31 -2.17 24.53
C PRO A 42 35.15 -2.17 25.53
N GLY A 43 35.39 -2.82 26.67
CA GLY A 43 34.80 -2.41 27.93
C GLY A 43 35.44 -1.13 28.47
N SER A 44 34.81 -0.57 29.51
CA SER A 44 35.13 0.68 30.21
C SER A 44 34.45 1.91 29.56
N THR A 45 33.58 2.65 30.24
CA THR A 45 33.78 3.19 31.59
C THR A 45 32.44 3.60 32.20
N ALA A 46 32.23 3.22 33.46
CA ALA A 46 31.25 3.84 34.34
C ALA A 46 31.72 5.26 34.73
N GLY A 47 30.84 6.25 34.68
CA GLY A 47 31.10 7.60 35.17
C GLY A 47 29.79 8.32 35.51
N SER A 48 29.58 8.53 36.80
CA SER A 48 28.37 9.05 37.43
C SER A 48 28.18 10.58 37.31
N SER A 49 26.95 10.97 37.67
CA SER A 49 26.56 12.17 38.43
C SER A 49 26.06 13.40 37.67
N GLU A 50 24.72 13.52 37.75
CA GLU A 50 23.98 14.61 38.40
C GLU A 50 24.33 16.07 38.07
N THR A 51 23.34 16.79 37.54
CA THR A 51 23.01 18.10 38.10
C THR A 51 21.50 18.36 38.02
N GLU A 52 20.91 18.40 39.20
CA GLU A 52 19.59 18.85 39.56
C GLU A 52 19.64 20.39 39.74
N GLN A 53 18.85 21.16 38.98
CA GLN A 53 18.44 22.55 39.24
C GLN A 53 17.09 22.72 38.50
N ASP A 54 15.92 22.61 39.14
CA ASP A 54 15.31 23.45 40.19
C ASP A 54 14.95 24.89 39.74
N GLN A 55 13.66 25.17 39.93
CA GLN A 55 12.92 26.46 39.93
C GLN A 55 12.23 26.90 38.63
N THR A 56 10.89 26.78 38.60
CA THR A 56 9.89 27.73 39.13
C THR A 56 9.80 28.96 38.21
N THR A 57 8.69 29.15 37.50
CA THR A 57 7.52 29.88 38.03
C THR A 57 6.19 29.49 37.33
N ALA A 58 5.15 29.32 38.13
CA ALA A 58 3.75 29.68 37.82
C ALA A 58 3.40 30.85 38.76
N PRO A 59 2.47 31.79 38.46
CA PRO A 59 1.09 31.61 37.98
C PRO A 59 0.74 32.56 36.80
N GLY A 60 -0.26 32.31 35.95
CA GLY A 60 -1.70 32.41 36.24
C GLY A 60 -2.23 33.71 35.63
N ASP A 61 -2.79 33.62 34.42
CA ASP A 61 -3.68 34.64 33.86
C ASP A 61 -4.92 33.92 33.34
N ASP A 62 -5.99 34.04 34.13
CA ASP A 62 -7.37 33.79 33.74
C ASP A 62 -7.75 34.74 32.59
N ASP A 63 -7.83 34.22 31.37
CA ASP A 63 -8.68 34.82 30.34
C ASP A 63 -9.90 33.91 30.12
N ALA A 64 -10.86 34.11 31.02
CA ALA A 64 -12.23 33.74 30.80
C ALA A 64 -12.84 34.74 29.80
N ALA A 65 -12.87 34.35 28.53
CA ALA A 65 -13.70 35.02 27.54
C ALA A 65 -14.37 34.01 26.61
N THR A 66 -15.63 33.74 26.97
CA THR A 66 -16.76 33.57 26.05
C THR A 66 -16.77 32.30 25.20
N GLU A 67 -17.47 31.30 25.75
CA GLU A 67 -18.20 30.30 24.98
C GLU A 67 -19.09 31.03 23.94
N THR A 68 -18.57 31.15 22.73
CA THR A 68 -19.41 31.32 21.56
C THR A 68 -19.84 29.92 21.19
N GLU A 69 -21.09 29.57 21.49
CA GLU A 69 -21.84 28.49 20.84
C GLU A 69 -21.92 28.80 19.33
N GLY A 70 -20.79 28.60 18.66
CA GLY A 70 -20.71 28.48 17.23
C GLY A 70 -21.27 27.12 16.90
N SER A 71 -22.52 27.11 16.43
CA SER A 71 -23.09 25.99 15.71
C SER A 71 -22.23 25.74 14.47
N ILE A 72 -21.15 24.98 14.66
CA ILE A 72 -20.46 24.32 13.56
C ILE A 72 -21.43 23.20 13.20
N VAL A 73 -22.26 23.48 12.21
CA VAL A 73 -22.88 22.43 11.41
C VAL A 73 -21.74 21.52 10.98
N ASN A 74 -21.59 20.38 11.68
CA ASN A 74 -20.81 19.29 11.14
C ASN A 74 -21.37 19.06 9.73
N PRO A 75 -20.54 19.09 8.66
CA PRO A 75 -20.99 18.57 7.38
C PRO A 75 -21.55 17.16 7.64
N PRO A 76 -22.56 16.70 6.88
CA PRO A 76 -23.04 15.34 7.04
C PRO A 76 -21.82 14.43 7.00
N ASP A 77 -21.54 13.84 8.17
CA ASP A 77 -20.67 12.70 8.32
C ASP A 77 -21.42 11.60 7.57
N ASP A 78 -21.24 11.56 6.25
CA ASP A 78 -21.60 10.41 5.46
C ASP A 78 -20.63 9.32 5.94
N GLY A 79 -20.98 8.69 7.05
CA GLY A 79 -20.38 7.49 7.61
C GLY A 79 -20.57 6.30 6.67
N ALA A 80 -20.25 6.48 5.39
CA ALA A 80 -19.99 5.46 4.42
C ALA A 80 -18.63 4.84 4.77
N SER A 81 -18.69 3.93 5.74
CA SER A 81 -17.80 2.78 5.93
C SER A 81 -16.55 2.79 5.06
N ALA A 82 -15.42 3.14 5.68
CA ALA A 82 -14.07 3.16 5.13
C ALA A 82 -13.58 1.74 4.79
N THR A 83 -14.07 1.17 3.68
CA THR A 83 -13.58 -0.10 3.12
C THR A 83 -13.76 -0.19 1.60
N ALA A 84 -14.53 0.71 0.98
CA ALA A 84 -14.65 0.75 -0.47
C ALA A 84 -13.46 1.51 -1.08
N LEU A 85 -12.78 0.89 -2.04
CA LEU A 85 -11.73 1.56 -2.78
C LEU A 85 -12.26 2.79 -3.51
N PRO A 86 -11.53 3.90 -3.49
CA PRO A 86 -12.02 5.13 -4.07
C PRO A 86 -12.12 5.07 -5.60
N THR A 87 -13.28 5.40 -6.15
CA THR A 87 -13.47 5.61 -7.59
C THR A 87 -13.59 7.10 -7.88
N ASN A 88 -12.75 7.62 -8.78
CA ASN A 88 -12.79 9.02 -9.21
C ASN A 88 -12.11 9.17 -10.58
N GLU A 89 -12.32 10.30 -11.25
CA GLU A 89 -11.61 10.59 -12.48
C GLU A 89 -10.10 10.60 -12.25
N VAL A 90 -9.35 9.94 -13.14
CA VAL A 90 -7.89 9.89 -13.11
C VAL A 90 -7.32 10.98 -14.02
N PRO A 91 -6.46 11.89 -13.53
CA PRO A 91 -5.89 12.94 -14.36
C PRO A 91 -5.12 12.39 -15.56
N ALA A 92 -5.23 13.01 -16.73
CA ALA A 92 -4.58 12.54 -17.96
C ALA A 92 -3.08 12.29 -17.80
N GLN A 93 -2.39 13.16 -17.05
CA GLN A 93 -0.95 13.05 -16.79
C GLN A 93 -0.61 11.78 -16.02
N VAL A 94 -1.50 11.34 -15.12
CA VAL A 94 -1.35 10.09 -14.37
C VAL A 94 -1.65 8.90 -15.27
N GLN A 95 -2.66 8.99 -16.13
CA GLN A 95 -3.03 7.92 -17.07
C GLN A 95 -1.87 7.59 -18.02
N GLU A 96 -1.19 8.62 -18.54
CA GLU A 96 -0.10 8.50 -19.51
C GLU A 96 1.28 8.21 -18.86
N ALA A 97 1.37 8.17 -17.53
CA ALA A 97 2.62 7.96 -16.82
C ALA A 97 3.14 6.52 -16.97
N GLU A 98 4.46 6.34 -17.09
CA GLU A 98 5.09 5.03 -17.26
C GLU A 98 4.80 4.10 -16.06
N GLU A 99 4.85 4.63 -14.83
CA GLU A 99 4.55 3.83 -13.64
C GLU A 99 3.09 3.34 -13.60
N THR A 100 2.17 4.10 -14.19
CA THR A 100 0.75 3.71 -14.27
C THR A 100 0.56 2.60 -15.29
N GLN A 101 1.23 2.69 -16.45
CA GLN A 101 1.20 1.62 -17.45
C GLN A 101 1.85 0.34 -16.91
N ALA A 102 2.90 0.45 -16.10
CA ALA A 102 3.49 -0.70 -15.41
C ALA A 102 2.51 -1.36 -14.42
N ALA A 103 1.72 -0.58 -13.69
CA ALA A 103 0.68 -1.12 -12.81
C ALA A 103 -0.46 -1.82 -13.59
N VAL A 104 -0.84 -1.27 -14.75
CA VAL A 104 -1.80 -1.88 -15.67
C VAL A 104 -1.29 -3.23 -16.19
N ALA A 105 -0.04 -3.28 -16.65
CA ALA A 105 0.58 -4.51 -17.13
C ALA A 105 0.70 -5.56 -16.00
N ASP A 106 1.09 -5.15 -14.80
CA ASP A 106 1.14 -6.04 -13.63
C ASP A 106 -0.25 -6.63 -13.35
N LEU A 107 -1.31 -5.82 -13.30
CA LEU A 107 -2.65 -6.35 -13.05
C LEU A 107 -3.13 -7.29 -14.16
N ALA A 108 -2.87 -6.94 -15.42
CA ALA A 108 -3.24 -7.76 -16.56
C ALA A 108 -2.58 -9.16 -16.50
N GLU A 109 -1.28 -9.21 -16.17
CA GLU A 109 -0.57 -10.48 -15.96
C GLU A 109 -1.17 -11.29 -14.80
N ARG A 110 -1.48 -10.62 -13.68
CA ARG A 110 -2.01 -11.26 -12.47
C ARG A 110 -3.39 -11.87 -12.67
N GLU A 111 -4.26 -11.18 -13.41
CA GLU A 111 -5.63 -11.64 -13.69
C GLU A 111 -5.70 -12.51 -14.96
N GLY A 112 -4.63 -12.55 -15.77
CA GLY A 112 -4.57 -13.33 -17.00
C GLY A 112 -5.45 -12.77 -18.11
N VAL A 113 -5.54 -11.43 -18.19
CA VAL A 113 -6.33 -10.68 -19.17
C VAL A 113 -5.43 -9.82 -20.06
N ASP A 114 -5.97 -9.29 -21.16
CA ASP A 114 -5.25 -8.30 -21.97
C ASP A 114 -5.20 -6.95 -21.23
N GLU A 115 -4.11 -6.18 -21.39
CA GLU A 115 -3.97 -4.84 -20.77
C GLU A 115 -5.12 -3.90 -21.13
N SER A 116 -5.75 -4.07 -22.31
CA SER A 116 -6.91 -3.27 -22.71
C SER A 116 -8.19 -3.55 -21.92
N GLU A 117 -8.23 -4.65 -21.17
CA GLU A 117 -9.34 -4.98 -20.27
C GLU A 117 -9.18 -4.34 -18.89
N VAL A 118 -7.99 -3.83 -18.57
CA VAL A 118 -7.72 -3.10 -17.33
C VAL A 118 -8.10 -1.64 -17.52
N THR A 119 -8.88 -1.11 -16.58
CA THR A 119 -9.31 0.29 -16.58
C THR A 119 -8.80 1.03 -15.36
N LEU A 120 -8.52 2.33 -15.52
CA LEU A 120 -8.15 3.20 -14.41
C LEU A 120 -9.42 3.72 -13.74
N ALA A 121 -9.69 3.25 -12.53
CA ALA A 121 -10.92 3.52 -11.79
C ALA A 121 -10.78 4.66 -10.77
N GLY A 122 -9.57 4.97 -10.32
CA GLY A 122 -9.36 6.01 -9.32
C GLY A 122 -7.89 6.37 -9.12
N TYR A 123 -7.65 7.59 -8.67
CA TYR A 123 -6.31 8.08 -8.32
C TYR A 123 -6.40 9.10 -7.20
N ARG A 124 -5.51 9.00 -6.21
CA ARG A 124 -5.36 10.01 -5.17
C ARG A 124 -3.90 10.17 -4.77
N GLU A 125 -3.50 11.41 -4.57
CA GLU A 125 -2.36 11.72 -3.71
C GLU A 125 -2.83 11.57 -2.27
N VAL A 126 -2.00 10.91 -1.45
CA VAL A 126 -2.34 10.52 -0.09
C VAL A 126 -1.14 10.69 0.83
N THR A 127 -1.38 10.54 2.13
CA THR A 127 -0.32 10.37 3.12
C THR A 127 -0.54 9.05 3.84
N TRP A 128 0.41 8.13 3.78
CA TRP A 128 0.34 6.84 4.46
C TRP A 128 0.67 6.97 5.94
N ARG A 129 0.06 6.12 6.76
CA ARG A 129 0.21 6.12 8.23
C ARG A 129 1.56 5.58 8.71
N SER A 130 2.26 4.86 7.85
CA SER A 130 3.47 4.11 8.17
C SER A 130 4.31 3.85 6.93
N GLY A 131 5.53 3.36 7.12
CA GLY A 131 6.38 2.82 6.06
C GLY A 131 5.84 1.55 5.40
N ALA A 132 4.64 1.07 5.75
CA ALA A 132 3.95 0.00 5.04
C ALA A 132 3.23 0.48 3.77
N ILE A 133 3.14 1.80 3.55
CA ILE A 133 2.54 2.39 2.34
C ILE A 133 1.10 1.86 2.11
N GLY A 134 0.35 1.74 3.21
CA GLY A 134 -1.02 1.22 3.21
C GLY A 134 -1.16 -0.26 2.85
N CYS A 135 -0.06 -1.03 2.84
CA CYS A 135 -0.10 -2.46 2.55
C CYS A 135 0.81 -3.29 3.48
N PRO A 136 0.47 -3.41 4.78
CA PRO A 136 1.31 -4.16 5.71
C PRO A 136 1.29 -5.67 5.43
N GLU A 137 2.47 -6.28 5.39
CA GLU A 137 2.61 -7.72 5.35
C GLU A 137 2.59 -8.30 6.78
N PRO A 138 1.99 -9.49 6.98
CA PRO A 138 1.99 -10.17 8.27
C PRO A 138 3.41 -10.42 8.81
N GLY A 139 3.63 -10.07 10.08
CA GLY A 139 4.91 -10.34 10.78
C GLY A 139 6.05 -9.37 10.45
N LYS A 140 5.80 -8.34 9.63
CA LYS A 140 6.77 -7.29 9.36
C LYS A 140 6.59 -6.11 10.31
N MET A 141 7.70 -5.46 10.62
CA MET A 141 7.73 -4.22 11.41
C MET A 141 7.96 -3.05 10.46
N TYR A 142 7.12 -2.02 10.58
CA TYR A 142 7.18 -0.82 9.75
C TYR A 142 7.41 0.41 10.61
N THR A 143 7.92 1.48 10.01
CA THR A 143 8.08 2.77 10.69
C THR A 143 6.71 3.41 10.92
N MET A 144 6.53 4.12 12.04
CA MET A 144 5.32 4.88 12.35
C MET A 144 5.42 6.34 11.88
N ALA A 145 6.02 6.55 10.71
CA ALA A 145 6.18 7.86 10.11
C ALA A 145 5.13 8.08 9.02
N LEU A 146 4.62 9.31 8.90
CA LEU A 146 3.77 9.70 7.79
C LEU A 146 4.59 9.75 6.50
N VAL A 147 4.09 9.11 5.44
CA VAL A 147 4.78 9.02 4.15
C VAL A 147 3.91 9.59 3.04
N PRO A 148 4.31 10.67 2.34
CA PRO A 148 3.63 11.11 1.13
C PRO A 148 3.59 9.99 0.09
N GLY A 149 2.46 9.84 -0.60
CA GLY A 149 2.31 8.76 -1.55
C GLY A 149 1.13 8.92 -2.47
N ARG A 150 0.88 7.86 -3.23
CA ARG A 150 -0.13 7.80 -4.28
C ARG A 150 -0.86 6.48 -4.20
N GLN A 151 -2.17 6.53 -4.39
CA GLN A 151 -3.03 5.36 -4.54
C GLN A 151 -3.68 5.39 -5.91
N LEU A 152 -3.46 4.33 -6.67
CA LEU A 152 -4.07 4.07 -7.97
C LEU A 152 -5.06 2.91 -7.80
N ILE A 153 -6.29 3.09 -8.25
CA ILE A 153 -7.30 2.04 -8.29
C ILE A 153 -7.48 1.61 -9.73
N LEU A 154 -7.24 0.33 -9.98
CA LEU A 154 -7.44 -0.32 -11.27
C LEU A 154 -8.67 -1.22 -11.19
N ALA A 155 -9.27 -1.51 -12.33
CA ALA A 155 -10.40 -2.42 -12.40
C ALA A 155 -10.31 -3.38 -13.58
N VAL A 156 -10.74 -4.62 -13.34
CA VAL A 156 -11.03 -5.63 -14.36
C VAL A 156 -12.47 -6.06 -14.12
N ASP A 157 -13.31 -5.94 -15.16
CA ASP A 157 -14.77 -6.01 -15.03
C ASP A 157 -15.28 -5.08 -13.91
N ASP A 158 -15.97 -5.64 -12.90
CA ASP A 158 -16.50 -4.92 -11.74
C ASP A 158 -15.62 -5.06 -10.48
N THR A 159 -14.40 -5.63 -10.62
CA THR A 159 -13.49 -5.87 -9.49
C THR A 159 -12.44 -4.77 -9.41
N LEU A 160 -12.30 -4.14 -8.23
CA LEU A 160 -11.32 -3.08 -7.97
C LEU A 160 -10.07 -3.63 -7.30
N PHE A 161 -8.92 -3.12 -7.71
CA PHE A 161 -7.59 -3.49 -7.23
C PHE A 161 -6.84 -2.23 -6.81
N ALA A 162 -6.26 -2.24 -5.60
CA ALA A 162 -5.46 -1.13 -5.11
C ALA A 162 -3.99 -1.32 -5.45
N TYR A 163 -3.39 -0.25 -5.94
CA TYR A 163 -1.96 -0.12 -6.17
C TYR A 163 -1.46 1.09 -5.40
N ASN A 164 -0.53 0.86 -4.48
CA ASN A 164 -0.03 1.91 -3.59
C ASN A 164 1.44 2.19 -3.87
N ALA A 165 1.83 3.46 -3.73
CA ALA A 165 3.22 3.90 -3.86
C ALA A 165 3.53 4.97 -2.82
N ALA A 166 4.80 5.06 -2.41
CA ALA A 166 5.31 6.31 -1.86
C ALA A 166 5.50 7.32 -3.01
N ASP A 167 5.66 8.59 -2.67
CA ASP A 167 5.87 9.64 -3.67
C ASP A 167 7.15 9.38 -4.49
N GLY A 168 7.04 9.47 -5.81
CA GLY A 168 8.13 9.18 -6.74
C GLY A 168 8.53 7.70 -6.86
N GLU A 169 7.87 6.78 -6.15
CA GLU A 169 8.10 5.34 -6.28
C GLU A 169 7.07 4.66 -7.19
N ALA A 170 7.41 3.45 -7.65
CA ALA A 170 6.53 2.63 -8.47
C ALA A 170 5.32 2.12 -7.67
N TYR A 171 4.22 1.91 -8.39
CA TYR A 171 3.01 1.30 -7.83
C TYR A 171 3.20 -0.19 -7.54
N ASN A 172 2.76 -0.62 -6.36
CA ASN A 172 2.77 -2.02 -5.95
C ASN A 172 1.35 -2.48 -5.65
N PHE A 173 0.98 -3.67 -6.13
CA PHE A 173 -0.31 -4.27 -5.82
C PHE A 173 -0.49 -4.45 -4.31
N CYS A 174 -1.66 -4.07 -3.81
CA CYS A 174 -2.06 -4.29 -2.44
C CYS A 174 -3.34 -5.13 -2.32
N ALA A 175 -3.19 -6.35 -1.80
CA ALA A 175 -4.30 -7.28 -1.59
C ALA A 175 -5.22 -6.87 -0.42
N ALA A 176 -4.67 -6.17 0.58
CA ALA A 176 -5.38 -5.74 1.78
C ALA A 176 -5.04 -4.26 2.06
N PRO A 177 -5.59 -3.33 1.26
CA PRO A 177 -5.28 -1.92 1.38
C PRO A 177 -5.83 -1.35 2.68
N GLU A 178 -4.98 -0.62 3.40
CA GLU A 178 -5.37 0.20 4.54
C GLU A 178 -5.64 1.64 4.11
N ASP A 179 -6.58 2.29 4.79
CA ASP A 179 -6.87 3.70 4.54
C ASP A 179 -5.65 4.58 4.86
N PRO A 180 -5.40 5.61 4.02
CA PRO A 180 -4.39 6.60 4.33
C PRO A 180 -4.69 7.37 5.63
N ALA A 181 -3.72 8.16 6.08
CA ALA A 181 -3.89 9.08 7.19
C ALA A 181 -4.98 10.12 6.84
N PRO A 182 -5.82 10.51 7.83
CA PRO A 182 -6.86 11.50 7.59
C PRO A 182 -6.23 12.87 7.30
N GLY A 183 -6.83 13.63 6.37
CA GLY A 183 -6.39 15.00 6.03
C GLY A 183 -5.37 15.13 4.89
N GLY A 184 -5.25 14.12 4.02
CA GLY A 184 -4.22 14.04 3.00
C GLY A 184 -4.54 14.57 1.60
N THR A 185 -5.44 15.54 1.43
CA THR A 185 -5.58 16.27 0.15
C THR A 185 -5.07 17.69 0.35
N ARG A 186 -3.87 17.99 -0.14
CA ARG A 186 -3.38 19.37 -0.22
C ARG A 186 -3.69 19.93 -1.59
#